data_AF-A0A1I1A4F5-F1
#
_entry.id   AF-A0A1I1A4F5-F1
#
_cell.length_a   1.000
_cell.length_b   1.000
_cell.length_c   1.000
_cell.angle_alpha   90.00
_cell.angle_beta   90.00
_cell.angle_gamma   90.00
#
_symmetry.space_group_name_H-M   'P 1'
#
loop_
_entity.id
_entity.type
_entity.pdbx_description
1 polymer ?
#
loop_
_entity_poly.entity_id
_entity_poly.type
_entity_poly.pdbx_seq_one_letter_code
_entity_poly.pdbx_strand_id
1 'polypeptide(L)'
;MGPYTKHGNPFIGDAGNNSFNSQPCFIFKIPGYKDAYLYMGDRWNGSGKPESEYVFLPITITEKGEMEIHWYNEWNLSMFTPEKRK
;
A
#
# COMPACT_ATOMS: atom_id res chain seq x y z
N MET A 1 10.84 -23.66 1.02
CA MET A 1 10.82 -22.59 2.03
C MET A 1 12.27 -22.14 2.24
N GLY A 2 12.58 -20.87 2.02
CA GLY A 2 13.94 -20.31 2.11
C GLY A 2 14.05 -19.26 3.22
N PRO A 3 15.24 -18.69 3.44
CA PRO A 3 15.44 -17.64 4.44
C PRO A 3 14.72 -16.35 4.04
N TYR A 4 14.25 -15.61 5.05
CA TYR A 4 13.70 -14.27 4.88
C TYR A 4 14.77 -13.22 5.23
N THR A 5 14.70 -12.08 4.53
CA THR A 5 15.57 -10.92 4.78
C THR A 5 14.71 -9.72 5.15
N LYS A 6 15.20 -8.89 6.08
CA LYS A 6 14.56 -7.64 6.46
C LYS A 6 14.88 -6.54 5.43
N HIS A 7 13.87 -5.86 4.90
CA HIS A 7 14.02 -4.83 3.86
C HIS A 7 13.76 -3.38 4.32
N GLY A 8 13.42 -3.16 5.59
CA GLY A 8 13.18 -1.82 6.13
C GLY A 8 11.71 -1.39 6.12
N ASN A 9 11.46 -0.10 6.35
CA ASN A 9 10.12 0.47 6.37
C ASN A 9 9.73 0.92 4.95
N PRO A 10 8.63 0.39 4.35
CA PRO A 10 8.19 0.78 3.01
C PRO A 10 7.39 2.09 2.96
N PHE A 11 6.99 2.66 4.10
CA PHE A 11 6.16 3.87 4.16
C PHE A 11 7.01 5.14 4.03
N ILE A 12 7.12 5.67 2.81
CA ILE A 12 8.01 6.78 2.47
C ILE A 12 7.35 8.11 2.82
N GLY A 13 8.08 8.96 3.56
CA GLY A 13 7.58 10.26 4.00
C GLY A 13 6.61 10.19 5.19
N ASP A 14 6.41 9.01 5.79
CA ASP A 14 5.64 8.86 7.02
C ASP A 14 6.40 9.42 8.24
N ALA A 15 6.19 10.70 8.52
CA ALA A 15 6.82 11.37 9.66
C ALA A 15 6.48 10.73 11.02
N GLY A 16 5.32 10.06 11.12
CA GLY A 16 4.89 9.37 12.34
C GLY A 16 5.53 7.99 12.53
N ASN A 17 6.17 7.44 11.50
CA ASN A 17 6.70 6.07 11.46
C ASN A 17 5.69 5.04 12.00
N ASN A 18 4.42 5.23 11.66
CA ASN A 18 3.27 4.48 12.13
C ASN A 18 2.35 4.06 10.95
N SER A 19 2.95 3.87 9.78
CA SER A 19 2.28 3.44 8.54
C SER A 19 1.15 4.38 8.15
N PHE A 20 1.41 5.70 8.17
CA PHE A 20 0.40 6.75 7.93
C PHE A 20 -0.83 6.65 8.85
N ASN A 21 -0.58 6.36 10.12
CA ASN A 21 -1.58 6.10 11.14
C ASN A 21 -2.58 5.01 10.71
N SER A 22 -2.04 3.87 10.30
CA SER A 22 -2.83 2.67 9.96
C SER A 22 -2.07 1.39 10.29
N GLN A 23 -2.77 0.26 10.32
CA GLN A 23 -2.19 -1.07 10.54
C GLN A 23 -2.37 -1.91 9.27
N PRO A 24 -1.29 -2.48 8.69
CA PRO A 24 -1.40 -3.36 7.52
C PRO A 24 -2.33 -4.56 7.77
N CYS A 25 -3.24 -4.83 6.84
CA CYS A 25 -4.11 -6.00 6.90
C CYS A 25 -4.03 -6.89 5.65
N PHE A 26 -3.90 -6.31 4.45
CA PHE A 26 -3.82 -7.09 3.21
C PHE A 26 -3.09 -6.35 2.08
N ILE A 27 -2.60 -7.10 1.10
CA ILE A 27 -2.13 -6.57 -0.19
C ILE A 27 -2.95 -7.21 -1.30
N PHE A 28 -3.65 -6.39 -2.07
CA PHE A 28 -4.48 -6.85 -3.19
C PHE A 28 -3.79 -6.56 -4.53
N LYS A 29 -3.65 -7.58 -5.38
CA LYS A 29 -3.19 -7.38 -6.77
C LYS A 29 -4.37 -6.91 -7.62
N ILE A 30 -4.23 -5.76 -8.26
CA ILE A 30 -5.28 -5.17 -9.08
C ILE A 30 -5.30 -5.88 -10.45
N PRO A 31 -6.37 -6.62 -10.80
CA PRO A 31 -6.43 -7.35 -12.07
C PRO A 31 -6.48 -6.42 -13.27
N GLY A 32 -5.83 -6.81 -14.37
CA GLY A 32 -5.84 -6.05 -15.62
C GLY A 32 -4.87 -4.86 -15.67
N TYR A 33 -4.05 -4.69 -14.63
CA TYR A 33 -2.99 -3.68 -14.55
C TYR A 33 -1.64 -4.36 -14.27
N LYS A 34 -0.58 -3.85 -14.91
CA LYS A 34 0.78 -4.33 -14.73
C LYS A 34 1.32 -3.87 -13.40
N ASP A 35 1.88 -4.80 -12.62
CA ASP A 35 2.54 -4.56 -11.33
C ASP A 35 1.76 -3.65 -10.38
N ALA A 36 0.44 -3.73 -10.45
CA ALA A 36 -0.46 -2.89 -9.67
C ALA A 36 -0.89 -3.63 -8.40
N TYR A 37 -0.46 -3.11 -7.27
CA TYR A 37 -0.79 -3.66 -5.96
C TYR A 37 -1.35 -2.56 -5.06
N LEU A 38 -2.29 -2.94 -4.22
CA LEU A 38 -2.97 -2.06 -3.29
C LEU A 38 -2.61 -2.48 -1.87
N TYR A 39 -1.97 -1.56 -1.14
CA TYR A 39 -1.86 -1.66 0.31
C TYR A 39 -3.24 -1.43 0.92
N MET A 40 -3.65 -2.32 1.81
CA MET A 40 -4.85 -2.16 2.62
C MET A 40 -4.45 -2.15 4.09
N GLY A 41 -4.86 -1.11 4.79
CA GLY A 41 -4.69 -1.00 6.23
C GLY A 41 -5.90 -0.41 6.94
N ASP A 42 -5.99 -0.69 8.23
CA ASP A 42 -7.05 -0.22 9.11
C ASP A 42 -6.54 0.93 9.98
N ARG A 43 -7.27 2.04 9.98
CA ARG A 43 -7.08 3.13 10.94
C ARG A 43 -8.07 2.91 12.08
N TRP A 44 -7.60 2.20 13.10
CA TRP A 44 -8.43 1.83 14.24
C TRP A 44 -8.87 3.05 15.07
N ASN A 45 -10.18 3.17 15.30
CA ASN A 45 -10.71 4.07 16.32
C ASN A 45 -10.76 3.35 17.68
N GLY A 46 -9.68 3.45 18.45
CA GLY A 46 -9.53 2.75 19.72
C GLY A 46 -9.40 1.23 19.52
N SER A 47 -10.24 0.44 20.19
CA SER A 47 -10.20 -1.02 20.20
C SER A 47 -11.00 -1.69 19.08
N GLY A 48 -11.01 -1.10 17.88
CA GLY A 48 -11.65 -1.70 16.69
C GLY A 48 -13.14 -1.45 16.58
N LYS A 49 -13.57 -0.20 16.78
CA LYS A 49 -14.97 0.20 16.69
C LYS A 49 -15.44 0.36 15.23
N PRO A 50 -16.76 0.36 14.95
CA PRO A 50 -17.30 0.56 13.60
C PRO A 50 -16.90 1.87 12.94
N GLU A 51 -16.50 2.88 13.70
CA GLU A 51 -16.02 4.17 13.18
C GLU A 51 -14.54 4.13 12.75
N SER A 52 -13.91 2.95 12.75
CA SER A 52 -12.57 2.78 12.18
C SER A 52 -12.61 2.99 10.67
N GLU A 53 -11.55 3.57 10.13
CA GLU A 53 -11.47 3.94 8.72
C GLU A 53 -10.49 3.03 7.97
N TYR A 54 -10.57 3.05 6.64
CA TYR A 54 -9.64 2.33 5.77
C TYR A 54 -8.60 3.27 5.20
N VAL A 55 -7.35 2.80 5.14
CA VAL A 55 -6.25 3.47 4.43
C VAL A 55 -5.82 2.57 3.27
N PHE A 56 -6.28 2.92 2.07
CA PHE A 56 -5.94 2.21 0.84
C PHE A 56 -5.01 3.07 0.02
N LEU A 57 -3.81 2.56 -0.26
CA LEU A 57 -2.76 3.30 -0.97
C LEU A 57 -2.11 2.44 -2.06
N PRO A 58 -1.81 3.01 -3.24
CA PRO A 58 -1.11 2.30 -4.29
C PRO A 58 0.31 1.95 -3.83
N ILE A 59 0.74 0.71 -4.10
CA ILE A 59 2.12 0.28 -3.90
C ILE A 59 2.92 0.58 -5.17
N THR A 60 4.09 1.20 -4.99
CA THR A 60 5.08 1.38 -6.05
C THR A 60 6.15 0.31 -5.91
N ILE A 61 6.45 -0.39 -7.01
CA ILE A 61 7.62 -1.25 -7.11
C ILE A 61 8.67 -0.49 -7.90
N THR A 62 9.80 -0.16 -7.26
CA THR A 62 10.88 0.59 -7.91
C THR A 62 11.59 -0.27 -8.95
N GLU A 63 12.39 0.34 -9.83
CA GLU A 63 13.21 -0.39 -10.82
C GLU A 63 14.18 -1.39 -10.17
N LYS A 64 14.53 -1.17 -8.89
CA LYS A 64 15.37 -2.07 -8.08
C LYS A 64 14.59 -3.21 -7.43
N GLY A 65 13.27 -3.25 -7.61
CA GLY A 65 12.38 -4.24 -6.99
C GLY A 65 12.01 -3.94 -5.53
N GLU A 66 12.21 -2.69 -5.07
CA GLU A 66 11.85 -2.29 -3.71
C GLU A 66 10.39 -1.85 -3.66
N MET A 67 9.72 -2.13 -2.53
CA MET A 67 8.34 -1.76 -2.29
C MET A 67 8.27 -0.43 -1.55
N GLU A 68 7.57 0.54 -2.13
CA GLU A 68 7.31 1.84 -1.53
C GLU A 68 5.81 2.12 -1.44
N ILE A 69 5.39 2.72 -0.33
CA ILE A 69 4.04 3.20 -0.09
C ILE A 69 4.15 4.69 0.26
N HIS A 70 3.52 5.53 -0.56
CA HIS A 70 3.50 6.98 -0.38
C HIS A 70 2.10 7.42 0.04
N TRP A 71 2.01 8.52 0.79
CA TRP A 71 0.71 9.10 1.13
C TRP A 71 0.12 9.84 -0.07
N TYR A 72 -1.16 9.57 -0.35
CA TYR A 72 -1.96 10.30 -1.31
C TYR A 72 -3.28 10.69 -0.65
N ASN A 73 -3.62 11.98 -0.64
CA ASN A 73 -4.93 12.43 -0.15
C ASN A 73 -6.06 11.82 -0.99
N GLU A 74 -5.83 11.72 -2.31
CA GLU A 74 -6.71 11.08 -3.28
C GLU A 74 -5.86 10.41 -4.35
N TRP A 75 -6.32 9.28 -4.88
CA TRP A 75 -5.69 8.57 -5.99
C TRP A 75 -6.73 7.80 -6.80
N ASN A 76 -6.35 7.37 -8.00
CA ASN A 76 -7.21 6.50 -8.81
C ASN A 76 -6.37 5.58 -9.71
N LEU A 77 -7.03 4.67 -10.42
CA LEU A 77 -6.38 3.63 -11.23
C LEU A 77 -5.55 4.15 -12.40
N SER A 78 -5.64 5.43 -12.79
CA SER A 78 -4.79 6.03 -13.81
C SER A 78 -3.31 6.06 -13.43
N MET A 79 -2.99 5.84 -12.15
CA MET A 79 -1.61 5.69 -11.67
C MET A 79 -0.95 4.40 -12.14
N PHE A 80 -1.74 3.39 -12.52
CA PHE A 80 -1.24 2.10 -12.97
C PHE A 80 -1.28 1.97 -14.49
N THR A 81 -0.40 1.12 -15.03
CA THR A 81 -0.37 0.81 -16.46
C THR A 81 -1.35 -0.33 -16.77
N PRO A 82 -2.36 -0.15 -17.64
CA PRO A 82 -3.23 -1.24 -18.07
C PRO A 82 -2.45 -2.35 -18.81
N GLU A 83 -2.81 -3.61 -18.59
CA GLU A 83 -2.20 -4.75 -19.30
C GLU A 83 -2.51 -4.74 -20.80
N LYS A 84 -3.71 -4.29 -21.17
CA LYS A 84 -4.15 -4.11 -22.55
C LYS A 84 -4.42 -2.63 -22.80
N ARG A 85 -3.78 -2.05 -23.82
CA ARG A 85 -4.19 -0.75 -24.35
C ARG A 85 -5.53 -0.97 -25.07
N LYS A 86 -6.55 -0.20 -24.68
CA LYS A 86 -7.78 -0.10 -25.45
C LYS A 86 -7.50 0.54 -26.81
#